data_AF-A0A7V6YVV9-F1
#
_entry.id   AF-A0A7V6YVV9-F1
#
_cell.length_a   1.000
_cell.length_b   1.000
_cell.length_c   1.000
_cell.angle_alpha   90.00
_cell.angle_beta   90.00
_cell.angle_gamma   90.00
#
_symmetry.space_group_name_H-M   'P 1'
#
loop_
_entity.id
_entity.type
_entity.pdbx_description
1 polymer ?
#
loop_
_entity_poly.entity_id
_entity_poly.type
_entity_poly.pdbx_seq_one_letter_code
_entity_poly.pdbx_strand_id
1 'polypeptide(L)'
;MEEEQKMKGFLYGFFAYLIWGVLPLYWKALDGIPAEEILAHRVFWSFILMVFIIVFFKKWDSFLEELKIMISNKLLLLSVVLSGVLISGNWLIYIWAVNHDHVLEASLGYYINPLISVLLGIIVLENAFYRLFVYLARINNLFFIKCETNSNLLV
;
A
#
# COMPACT_ATOMS: atom_id res chain seq x y z
N MET A 1 2.22 8.61 29.36
CA MET A 1 2.54 7.38 28.61
C MET A 1 1.75 7.27 27.31
N GLU A 2 0.44 7.54 27.29
CA GLU A 2 -0.39 7.47 26.07
C GLU A 2 -0.03 8.52 24.99
N GLU A 3 0.24 9.78 25.38
CA GLU A 3 0.66 10.83 24.44
C GLU A 3 2.04 10.56 23.82
N GLU A 4 2.96 9.96 24.58
CA GLU A 4 4.30 9.62 24.09
C GLU A 4 4.23 8.50 23.02
N GLN A 5 3.35 7.52 23.21
CA GLN A 5 3.09 6.48 22.19
C GLN A 5 2.43 7.06 20.94
N LYS A 6 1.48 8.01 21.10
CA LYS A 6 0.87 8.74 19.97
C LYS A 6 1.91 9.53 19.17
N MET A 7 2.81 10.22 19.86
CA MET A 7 3.88 10.99 19.21
C MET A 7 4.86 10.08 18.46
N LYS A 8 5.27 8.94 19.04
CA LYS A 8 6.12 7.95 18.36
C LYS A 8 5.45 7.36 17.14
N GLY A 9 4.17 6.97 17.24
CA GLY A 9 3.39 6.48 16.12
C GLY A 9 3.26 7.50 14.99
N PHE A 10 3.00 8.76 15.34
CA PHE A 10 2.97 9.87 14.39
C PHE A 10 4.31 10.04 13.67
N LEU A 11 5.42 10.08 14.42
CA LEU A 11 6.76 10.21 13.84
C LEU A 11 7.10 9.05 12.92
N TYR A 12 6.81 7.80 13.31
CA TYR A 12 7.04 6.64 12.46
C TYR A 12 6.22 6.70 11.17
N GLY A 13 4.95 7.09 11.24
CA GLY A 13 4.11 7.28 10.06
C GLY A 13 4.65 8.39 9.16
N PHE A 14 5.02 9.53 9.74
CA PHE A 14 5.56 10.67 9.01
C PHE A 14 6.83 10.31 8.23
N PHE A 15 7.81 9.66 8.88
CA PHE A 15 9.04 9.24 8.20
C PHE A 15 8.78 8.15 7.16
N ALA A 16 7.87 7.21 7.42
CA ALA A 16 7.51 6.18 6.45
C ALA A 16 6.92 6.80 5.18
N TYR A 17 6.01 7.76 5.30
CA TYR A 17 5.43 8.47 4.16
C TYR A 17 6.44 9.36 3.43
N LEU A 18 7.35 10.01 4.16
CA LEU A 18 8.43 10.77 3.54
C LEU A 18 9.34 9.88 2.68
N ILE A 19 9.78 8.74 3.23
CA ILE A 19 10.61 7.78 2.49
C ILE A 19 9.89 7.32 1.23
N TRP A 20 8.60 6.99 1.34
CA TRP A 20 7.76 6.62 0.21
C TRP A 20 7.60 7.72 -0.84
N GLY A 21 7.48 8.98 -0.44
CA GLY A 21 7.38 10.11 -1.36
C GLY A 21 8.67 10.41 -2.13
N VAL A 22 9.82 10.09 -1.56
CA VAL A 22 11.15 10.29 -2.19
C VAL A 22 11.51 9.12 -3.13
N LEU A 23 10.89 7.95 -2.97
CA LEU A 23 11.18 6.73 -3.75
C LEU A 23 11.08 6.89 -5.27
N PRO A 24 10.09 7.61 -5.85
CA PRO A 24 10.04 7.88 -7.28
C PRO A 24 11.27 8.62 -7.82
N LEU A 25 11.85 9.52 -7.03
CA LEU A 25 13.08 10.25 -7.40
C LEU A 25 14.28 9.30 -7.48
N TYR A 26 14.33 8.31 -6.58
CA TYR A 26 15.38 7.29 -6.59
C TYR A 26 15.33 6.42 -7.85
N TRP A 27 14.15 5.97 -8.28
CA TRP A 27 14.04 5.19 -9.51
C TRP A 27 14.34 6.00 -10.76
N LYS A 28 13.92 7.26 -10.78
CA LYS A 28 14.27 8.18 -11.87
C LYS A 28 15.77 8.45 -11.95
N ALA A 29 16.50 8.34 -10.84
CA ALA A 29 17.97 8.40 -10.85
C ALA A 29 18.62 7.10 -11.36
N LEU A 30 17.90 5.98 -11.38
CA LEU A 30 18.31 4.70 -11.94
C LEU A 30 17.83 4.49 -13.38
N ASP A 31 17.52 5.59 -14.08
CA ASP A 31 17.07 5.56 -15.46
C ASP A 31 18.05 4.77 -16.34
N GLY A 32 17.51 3.89 -17.17
CA GLY A 32 18.27 2.92 -17.98
C GLY A 32 18.44 1.52 -17.37
N ILE A 33 18.06 1.28 -16.11
CA ILE A 33 17.98 -0.09 -15.55
C ILE A 33 16.56 -0.63 -15.72
N PRO A 34 16.39 -1.86 -16.26
CA PRO A 34 15.07 -2.48 -16.39
C PRO A 34 14.37 -2.63 -15.04
N ALA A 35 13.05 -2.44 -15.02
CA ALA A 35 12.25 -2.46 -13.79
C ALA A 35 12.28 -3.84 -13.10
N GLU A 36 12.40 -4.90 -13.88
CA GLU A 36 12.55 -6.29 -13.44
C GLU A 36 13.83 -6.51 -12.62
N GLU A 37 14.96 -5.89 -13.01
CA GLU A 37 16.23 -6.01 -12.29
C GLU A 37 16.17 -5.28 -10.95
N ILE A 38 15.56 -4.09 -10.93
CA ILE A 38 15.32 -3.32 -9.70
C ILE A 38 14.46 -4.13 -8.73
N LEU A 39 13.40 -4.77 -9.23
CA LEU A 39 12.54 -5.63 -8.44
C LEU A 39 13.27 -6.87 -7.93
N ALA A 40 14.07 -7.53 -8.77
CA ALA A 40 14.86 -8.71 -8.40
C ALA A 40 15.83 -8.39 -7.25
N HIS A 41 16.58 -7.29 -7.36
CA HIS A 41 17.45 -6.83 -6.28
C HIS A 41 16.68 -6.55 -4.99
N ARG A 42 15.50 -5.92 -5.08
CA ARG A 42 14.65 -5.67 -3.91
C ARG A 42 14.22 -6.96 -3.22
N VAL A 43 13.76 -7.95 -3.99
CA VAL A 43 13.31 -9.24 -3.44
C VAL A 43 14.49 -9.97 -2.79
N PHE A 44 15.65 -9.96 -3.45
CA PHE A 44 16.87 -10.58 -2.93
C PHE A 44 17.33 -9.96 -1.60
N TRP A 45 17.43 -8.63 -1.51
CA TRP A 45 17.81 -7.96 -0.27
C TRP A 45 16.77 -8.10 0.83
N SER A 46 15.48 -8.10 0.50
CA SER A 46 14.41 -8.34 1.47
C SER A 46 14.49 -9.75 2.05
N PHE A 47 14.78 -10.74 1.21
CA PHE A 47 15.00 -12.12 1.65
C PHE A 47 16.19 -12.23 2.61
N ILE A 48 17.34 -11.66 2.25
CA ILE A 48 18.54 -11.64 3.11
C ILE A 48 18.23 -10.99 4.46
N LEU A 49 17.60 -9.82 4.44
CA LEU A 49 17.26 -9.09 5.66
C LEU A 49 16.28 -9.89 6.54
N MET A 50 15.30 -10.54 5.94
CA MET A 50 14.35 -11.39 6.68
C MET A 50 15.03 -12.59 7.32
N VAL A 51 15.91 -13.28 6.58
CA VAL A 51 16.71 -14.39 7.12
C VAL A 51 17.57 -13.90 8.30
N PHE A 52 18.23 -12.75 8.14
CA PHE A 52 19.04 -12.16 9.20
C PHE A 52 18.22 -11.85 10.46
N ILE A 53 17.02 -11.30 10.31
CA ILE A 53 16.10 -11.05 11.43
C ILE A 53 15.73 -12.37 12.13
N ILE A 54 15.36 -13.41 11.39
CA ILE A 54 14.99 -14.71 11.97
C ILE A 54 16.15 -15.33 12.76
N VAL A 55 17.37 -15.26 12.21
CA VAL A 55 18.61 -15.69 12.89
C VAL A 55 18.82 -14.87 14.17
N PHE A 56 18.76 -13.55 14.07
CA PHE A 56 19.07 -12.64 15.17
C PHE A 56 18.11 -12.82 16.35
N PHE A 57 16.82 -13.00 16.08
CA PHE A 57 15.81 -13.27 17.11
C PHE A 57 15.73 -14.74 17.55
N LYS A 58 16.60 -15.62 17.02
CA LYS A 58 16.63 -17.06 17.31
C LYS A 58 15.27 -17.77 17.09
N LYS A 59 14.51 -17.34 16.09
CA LYS A 59 13.18 -17.90 15.76
C LYS A 59 13.22 -18.99 14.68
N TRP A 60 14.38 -19.62 14.47
CA TRP A 60 14.57 -20.61 13.41
C TRP A 60 13.68 -21.83 13.55
N ASP A 61 13.54 -22.38 14.75
CA ASP A 61 12.73 -23.58 14.97
C ASP A 61 11.25 -23.32 14.68
N SER A 62 10.73 -22.19 15.16
CA SER A 62 9.35 -21.74 14.89
C SER A 62 9.11 -21.51 13.40
N PHE A 63 10.08 -20.91 12.69
CA PHE A 63 9.99 -20.71 11.25
C PHE A 63 9.92 -22.03 10.48
N LEU A 64 10.76 -23.02 10.85
CA LEU A 64 10.77 -24.33 10.20
C LEU A 64 9.47 -25.10 10.45
N GLU A 65 8.87 -24.97 11.62
CA GLU A 65 7.58 -25.58 11.93
C GLU A 65 6.45 -24.96 11.08
N GLU A 66 6.36 -23.63 11.02
CA GLU A 66 5.39 -22.93 10.17
C GLU A 66 5.57 -23.25 8.69
N LEU A 67 6.82 -23.35 8.22
CA LEU A 67 7.14 -23.68 6.83
C LEU A 67 6.68 -25.11 6.48
N LYS A 68 6.82 -26.07 7.40
CA LYS A 68 6.26 -27.42 7.22
C LYS A 68 4.74 -27.40 7.10
N ILE A 69 4.06 -26.69 8.01
CA ILE A 69 2.60 -26.56 8.00
C ILE A 69 2.13 -25.94 6.68
N MET A 70 2.82 -24.90 6.21
CA MET A 70 2.53 -24.22 4.95
C MET A 70 2.66 -25.15 3.75
N ILE A 71 3.75 -25.92 3.66
CA ILE A 71 3.98 -26.85 2.55
C ILE A 71 2.97 -28.01 2.59
N SER A 72 2.56 -28.47 3.77
CA SER A 72 1.54 -29.50 3.92
C SER A 72 0.15 -29.04 3.47
N ASN A 73 -0.16 -27.74 3.55
CA ASN A 73 -1.43 -27.18 3.13
C ASN A 73 -1.32 -26.50 1.74
N LYS A 74 -1.71 -27.23 0.70
CA LYS A 74 -1.67 -26.75 -0.70
C LYS A 74 -2.43 -25.44 -0.93
N LEU A 75 -3.55 -25.23 -0.24
CA LEU A 75 -4.32 -23.99 -0.36
C LEU A 75 -3.55 -22.81 0.24
N LEU A 76 -2.99 -22.98 1.43
CA LEU A 76 -2.20 -21.93 2.08
C LEU A 76 -0.95 -21.58 1.26
N LEU A 77 -0.24 -22.59 0.77
CA LEU A 77 0.91 -22.39 -0.11
C LEU A 77 0.52 -21.63 -1.38
N LEU A 78 -0.58 -22.03 -2.03
CA LEU A 78 -1.07 -21.36 -3.23
C LEU A 78 -1.45 -19.90 -2.95
N SER A 79 -2.12 -19.63 -1.82
CA SER A 79 -2.46 -18.26 -1.41
C SER A 79 -1.21 -17.40 -1.21
N VAL A 80 -0.18 -17.91 -0.53
CA VAL A 80 1.07 -17.16 -0.31
C VAL A 80 1.79 -16.88 -1.63
N VAL A 81 1.90 -17.88 -2.51
CA VAL A 81 2.52 -17.72 -3.83
C VAL A 81 1.74 -16.71 -4.66
N LEU A 82 0.41 -16.83 -4.71
CA LEU A 82 -0.45 -15.93 -5.46
C LEU A 82 -0.36 -14.50 -4.94
N SER A 83 -0.39 -14.30 -3.62
CA SER A 83 -0.17 -13.00 -3.00
C SER A 83 1.21 -12.43 -3.35
N GLY A 84 2.26 -13.25 -3.32
CA GLY A 84 3.61 -12.85 -3.71
C GLY A 84 3.69 -12.39 -5.17
N VAL A 85 3.06 -13.13 -6.09
CA VAL A 85 3.00 -12.77 -7.52
C VAL A 85 2.20 -11.48 -7.73
N LEU A 86 1.04 -11.35 -7.08
CA LEU A 86 0.21 -10.14 -7.19
C LEU A 86 0.93 -8.89 -6.66
N ILE A 87 1.60 -9.00 -5.50
CA ILE A 87 2.38 -7.90 -4.92
C ILE A 87 3.57 -7.57 -5.83
N SER A 88 4.27 -8.58 -6.37
CA SER A 88 5.40 -8.37 -7.26
C SER A 88 4.98 -7.71 -8.58
N GLY A 89 3.88 -8.15 -9.17
CA GLY A 89 3.31 -7.55 -10.37
C GLY A 89 2.86 -6.10 -10.12
N ASN A 90 2.24 -5.83 -8.97
CA ASN A 90 1.89 -4.46 -8.58
C ASN A 90 3.12 -3.55 -8.49
N TRP A 91 4.18 -4.02 -7.84
CA TRP A 91 5.45 -3.28 -7.75
C TRP A 91 6.12 -3.09 -9.10
N LEU A 92 6.10 -4.10 -9.97
CA LEU A 92 6.68 -4.01 -11.29
C LEU A 92 5.99 -2.93 -12.13
N ILE A 93 4.65 -2.92 -12.15
CA ILE A 93 3.86 -1.90 -12.86
C ILE A 93 4.19 -0.51 -12.33
N TYR A 94 4.35 -0.37 -11.01
CA TYR A 94 4.67 0.91 -10.40
C TYR A 94 6.07 1.42 -10.79
N ILE A 95 7.10 0.59 -10.67
CA ILE A 95 8.47 0.96 -11.04
C ILE A 95 8.54 1.26 -12.55
N TRP A 96 7.88 0.44 -13.37
CA TRP A 96 7.78 0.65 -14.81
C TRP A 96 7.13 1.99 -15.15
N ALA A 97 6.01 2.32 -14.50
CA ALA A 97 5.30 3.58 -14.72
C ALA A 97 6.15 4.79 -14.31
N VAL A 98 6.92 4.70 -13.21
CA VAL A 98 7.83 5.78 -12.82
C VAL A 98 8.98 5.94 -13.81
N ASN A 99 9.57 4.84 -14.28
CA ASN A 99 10.67 4.88 -15.25
C ASN A 99 10.23 5.46 -16.62
N HIS A 100 8.95 5.28 -17.00
CA HIS A 100 8.39 5.82 -18.26
C HIS A 100 7.70 7.19 -18.07
N ASP A 101 8.03 7.94 -17.01
CA ASP A 101 7.47 9.26 -16.71
C ASP A 101 5.95 9.31 -16.43
N HIS A 102 5.28 8.16 -16.31
CA HIS A 102 3.86 8.02 -15.92
C HIS A 102 3.65 8.09 -14.40
N VAL A 103 4.42 8.93 -13.70
CA VAL A 103 4.37 9.07 -12.23
C VAL A 103 3.01 9.57 -11.74
N LEU A 104 2.37 10.47 -12.52
CA LEU A 104 1.03 10.98 -12.21
C LEU A 104 -0.04 9.88 -12.30
N GLU A 105 0.00 9.06 -13.35
CA GLU A 105 -0.93 7.93 -13.54
C GLU A 105 -0.75 6.88 -12.45
N ALA A 106 0.50 6.56 -12.12
CA ALA A 106 0.82 5.68 -11.00
C ALA A 106 0.24 6.21 -9.67
N SER A 107 0.42 7.50 -9.41
CA SER A 107 -0.11 8.15 -8.19
C SER A 107 -1.64 8.11 -8.14
N LEU A 108 -2.32 8.35 -9.26
CA LEU A 108 -3.77 8.19 -9.38
C LEU A 108 -4.22 6.75 -9.09
N GLY A 109 -3.48 5.76 -9.61
CA GLY A 109 -3.71 4.34 -9.28
C GLY A 109 -3.63 4.06 -7.78
N TYR A 110 -2.64 4.64 -7.07
CA TYR A 110 -2.55 4.51 -5.61
C TYR A 110 -3.69 5.21 -4.86
N TYR A 111 -4.23 6.32 -5.37
CA TYR A 111 -5.43 6.95 -4.80
C TYR A 111 -6.71 6.13 -4.99
N ILE A 112 -6.77 5.26 -5.99
CA ILE A 112 -7.90 4.33 -6.20
C ILE A 112 -7.93 3.23 -5.12
N ASN A 113 -6.79 2.78 -4.61
CA ASN A 113 -6.72 1.69 -3.62
C ASN A 113 -7.58 1.93 -2.35
N PRO A 114 -7.52 3.10 -1.68
CA PRO A 114 -8.42 3.43 -0.58
C PRO A 114 -9.90 3.43 -0.97
N LEU A 115 -10.24 3.95 -2.15
CA LEU A 115 -11.63 3.97 -2.64
C LEU A 115 -12.16 2.54 -2.85
N ILE A 116 -11.34 1.66 -3.44
CA ILE A 116 -11.67 0.25 -3.61
C ILE A 116 -11.80 -0.46 -2.25
N SER A 117 -10.92 -0.15 -1.29
CA SER A 117 -10.99 -0.72 0.06
C SER A 117 -12.25 -0.27 0.80
N VAL A 118 -12.67 1.00 0.66
CA VAL A 118 -13.95 1.49 1.17
C VAL A 118 -15.12 0.81 0.48
N LEU A 119 -15.07 0.65 -0.85
CA LEU A 119 -16.11 -0.02 -1.63
C LEU A 119 -16.28 -1.49 -1.23
N LEU A 120 -15.17 -2.23 -1.13
CA LEU A 120 -15.16 -3.61 -0.65
C LEU A 120 -15.64 -3.68 0.80
N GLY A 121 -15.26 -2.71 1.64
CA GLY A 121 -15.78 -2.56 2.99
C GLY A 121 -17.32 -2.43 3.02
N ILE A 122 -17.91 -1.64 2.12
CA ILE A 122 -19.37 -1.49 2.00
C ILE A 122 -20.05 -2.79 1.53
N ILE A 123 -19.45 -3.48 0.55
CA ILE A 123 -20.04 -4.69 -0.05
C ILE A 123 -19.92 -5.89 0.89
N VAL A 124 -18.80 -6.01 1.61
CA VAL A 124 -18.46 -7.16 2.46
C VAL A 124 -18.92 -6.96 3.91
N LEU A 125 -18.85 -5.74 4.46
CA LEU A 125 -19.38 -5.43 5.80
C LEU A 125 -20.72 -4.68 5.69
N GLU A 126 -21.82 -5.37 5.97
CA GLU A 126 -23.19 -4.80 6.06
C GLU A 126 -23.41 -3.82 7.25
N ASN A 127 -22.35 -3.17 7.77
CA ASN A 127 -22.42 -2.41 9.01
C ASN A 127 -22.80 -0.93 8.82
N ALA A 128 -23.59 -0.40 9.77
CA ALA A 128 -24.19 0.94 9.75
C ALA A 128 -23.18 2.11 9.65
N PHE A 129 -21.92 1.89 10.04
CA PHE A 129 -20.86 2.90 10.00
C PHE A 129 -20.52 3.35 8.57
N TYR A 130 -20.55 2.43 7.60
CA TYR A 130 -20.30 2.72 6.19
C TYR A 130 -21.44 3.53 5.55
N ARG A 131 -22.70 3.30 5.98
CA ARG A 131 -23.86 4.12 5.55
C ARG A 131 -23.72 5.58 6.00
N LEU A 132 -23.19 5.81 7.21
CA LEU A 132 -22.93 7.16 7.74
C LEU A 132 -21.80 7.87 6.96
N PHE A 133 -20.72 7.17 6.62
CA PHE A 133 -19.62 7.72 5.83
C PHE A 133 -20.09 8.15 4.42
N VAL A 134 -20.91 7.32 3.75
CA VAL A 134 -21.52 7.66 2.45
C VAL A 134 -22.48 8.84 2.56
N TYR A 135 -23.25 8.93 3.66
CA TYR A 135 -24.15 10.06 3.91
C TYR A 135 -23.37 11.37 4.08
N LEU A 136 -22.27 11.35 4.84
CA LEU A 136 -21.39 12.49 5.04
C LEU A 136 -20.64 12.89 3.76
N ALA A 137 -20.17 11.94 2.96
CA ALA A 137 -19.55 12.20 1.66
C ALA A 137 -20.54 12.82 0.65
N ARG A 138 -21.81 12.38 0.67
CA ARG A 138 -22.89 13.02 -0.10
C ARG A 138 -23.20 14.42 0.37
N ILE A 139 -23.26 14.67 1.69
CA ILE A 139 -23.49 16.01 2.24
C ILE A 139 -22.36 16.96 1.84
N ASN A 140 -21.11 16.51 1.90
CA ASN A 140 -19.96 17.34 1.50
C ASN A 140 -20.05 17.74 0.01
N ASN A 141 -20.36 16.79 -0.88
CA ASN A 141 -20.56 17.09 -2.30
C ASN A 141 -21.80 17.97 -2.58
N LEU A 142 -22.90 17.79 -1.83
CA LEU A 142 -24.08 18.65 -1.91
C LEU A 142 -23.82 20.07 -1.41
N PHE A 143 -22.96 20.24 -0.41
CA PHE A 143 -22.51 21.56 0.07
C PHE A 143 -21.66 22.28 -0.98
N PHE A 144 -20.76 21.55 -1.65
CA PHE A 144 -19.89 22.10 -2.70
C PHE A 144 -20.72 22.59 -3.91
N ILE A 145 -21.67 21.79 -4.39
CA ILE A 145 -22.57 22.15 -5.51
C ILE A 145 -23.50 23.32 -5.13
N LYS A 146 -23.99 23.38 -3.88
CA LYS A 146 -24.84 24.48 -3.41
C LYS A 146 -24.06 25.79 -3.27
N CYS A 147 -22.79 25.73 -2.87
CA CYS A 147 -21.92 26.90 -2.75
C CYS A 147 -21.58 27.50 -4.13
N GLU A 148 -21.27 26.65 -5.11
CA GLU A 148 -20.90 27.05 -6.48
C GLU A 148 -22.08 27.57 -7.31
N THR A 149 -23.31 27.12 -7.00
CA THR A 149 -24.53 27.67 -7.61
C THR A 149 -24.88 29.05 -7.04
N ASN A 150 -24.54 29.36 -5.78
CA ASN A 150 -24.87 30.63 -5.15
C ASN A 150 -23.85 31.74 -5.46
N SER A 151 -22.61 31.39 -5.84
CA SER A 151 -21.60 32.35 -6.30
C SER A 151 -21.81 32.84 -7.74
N ASN A 152 -22.54 32.08 -8.58
CA ASN A 152 -22.86 32.47 -9.96
C ASN A 152 -24.16 33.30 -10.10
N LEU A 153 -24.82 33.64 -8.99
CA LEU A 153 -26.03 34.47 -8.93
C LEU A 153 -25.78 35.88 -8.34
N LEU A 154 -24.52 36.21 -8.01
CA LEU A 154 -24.08 37.51 -7.51
C LEU A 154 -23.02 38.17 -8.41
N VAL A 155 -23.11 37.94 -9.72
CA VAL A 155 -22.42 38.73 -10.77
C VAL A 155 -23.46 39.25 -11.76
#